data_AF-A0A399X6M3-F1
#
_entry.id   AF-A0A399X6M3-F1
#
_cell.length_a   1.000
_cell.length_b   1.000
_cell.length_c   1.000
_cell.angle_alpha   90.00
_cell.angle_beta   90.00
_cell.angle_gamma   90.00
#
_symmetry.space_group_name_H-M   'P 1'
#
loop_
_entity.id
_entity.type
_entity.pdbx_description
1 polymer ?
#
loop_
_entity_poly.entity_id
_entity_poly.type
_entity_poly.pdbx_seq_one_letter_code
_entity_poly.pdbx_strand_id
1 'polypeptide(L)'
;MLVGASYCAPCKEFWRDLQQKPIWPIIDRNYIVVHLTGFELQDSKHLENEGTVEFVRKWTGISYPGIPYYAVLDTDLNWLDDSMYRTKRGQWNASGLTSQQGDRMRAVLEKTAPRITKADLADLERWMRNPYTYKSDGG
;
A
#
# COMPACT_ATOMS: atom_id res chain seq x y z
N MET A 1 7.59 1.49 0.15
CA MET A 1 7.78 0.07 -0.23
C MET A 1 6.42 -0.60 -0.40
N LEU A 2 6.20 -1.35 -1.48
CA LEU A 2 4.99 -2.14 -1.74
C LEU A 2 5.38 -3.63 -1.87
N VAL A 3 4.74 -4.48 -1.09
CA VAL A 3 4.96 -5.93 -1.04
C VAL A 3 3.76 -6.64 -1.64
N GLY A 4 4.02 -7.57 -2.56
CA GLY A 4 3.03 -8.45 -3.15
C GLY A 4 3.62 -9.79 -3.56
N ALA A 5 2.82 -10.60 -4.23
CA ALA A 5 3.22 -11.89 -4.78
C ALA A 5 2.75 -12.02 -6.24
N SER A 6 3.40 -12.88 -7.00
CA SER A 6 3.12 -13.15 -8.42
C SER A 6 1.68 -13.60 -8.67
N TYR A 7 1.13 -14.39 -7.74
CA TYR A 7 -0.25 -14.90 -7.81
C TYR A 7 -1.30 -13.89 -7.32
N CYS A 8 -0.88 -12.79 -6.68
CA CYS A 8 -1.78 -11.86 -6.01
C CYS A 8 -2.45 -10.90 -7.01
N ALA A 9 -3.64 -11.25 -7.49
CA ALA A 9 -4.43 -10.36 -8.35
C ALA A 9 -4.73 -9.00 -7.69
N PRO A 10 -5.16 -8.92 -6.40
CA PRO A 10 -5.39 -7.63 -5.75
C PRO A 10 -4.13 -6.74 -5.66
N CYS A 11 -2.94 -7.33 -5.61
CA CYS A 11 -1.68 -6.58 -5.60
C CYS A 11 -1.44 -5.89 -6.95
N LYS A 12 -1.74 -6.60 -8.06
CA LYS A 12 -1.64 -6.05 -9.42
C LYS A 12 -2.68 -4.97 -9.66
N GLU A 13 -3.91 -5.16 -9.17
CA GLU A 13 -4.97 -4.15 -9.23
C GLU A 13 -4.59 -2.89 -8.44
N PHE A 14 -4.19 -3.05 -7.18
CA PHE A 14 -3.76 -1.92 -6.35
C PHE A 14 -2.63 -1.12 -7.01
N TRP A 15 -1.63 -1.81 -7.58
CA TRP A 15 -0.55 -1.14 -8.28
C TRP A 15 -1.03 -0.38 -9.52
N ARG A 16 -1.82 -1.05 -10.38
CA ARG A 16 -2.41 -0.42 -11.57
C ARG A 16 -3.19 0.84 -11.19
N ASP A 17 -4.00 0.76 -10.14
CA ASP A 17 -4.89 1.84 -9.76
C ASP A 17 -4.12 3.02 -9.13
N LEU A 18 -3.06 2.73 -8.36
CA LEU A 18 -2.15 3.74 -7.82
C LEU A 18 -1.43 4.54 -8.92
N GLN A 19 -1.19 3.91 -10.08
CA GLN A 19 -0.56 4.53 -11.24
C GLN A 19 -1.50 5.41 -12.07
N GLN A 20 -2.81 5.41 -11.80
CA GLN A 20 -3.78 6.22 -12.56
C GLN A 20 -3.78 7.68 -12.11
N LYS A 21 -4.23 8.57 -12.99
CA LYS A 21 -4.50 9.96 -12.62
C LYS A 21 -5.78 10.08 -11.76
N PRO A 22 -5.81 11.05 -10.83
CA PRO A 22 -4.77 12.00 -10.47
C PRO A 22 -3.80 11.46 -9.40
N ILE A 23 -3.89 10.18 -9.04
CA ILE A 23 -3.22 9.60 -7.88
C ILE A 23 -1.72 9.50 -8.07
N TRP A 24 -1.25 9.03 -9.22
CA TRP A 24 0.18 8.85 -9.44
C TRP A 24 1.01 10.13 -9.24
N PRO A 25 0.64 11.30 -9.80
CA PRO A 25 1.33 12.56 -9.51
C PRO A 25 1.44 12.92 -8.02
N ILE A 26 0.48 12.51 -7.19
CA ILE A 26 0.50 12.75 -5.74
C ILE A 26 1.54 11.83 -5.09
N ILE A 27 1.55 10.55 -5.47
CA ILE A 27 2.47 9.55 -4.92
C ILE A 27 3.90 9.83 -5.36
N ASP A 28 4.13 9.98 -6.67
CA ASP A 28 5.46 10.20 -7.28
C ASP A 28 6.12 11.49 -6.78
N ARG A 29 5.32 12.54 -6.53
CA ARG A 29 5.84 13.77 -5.93
C ARG A 29 6.37 13.53 -4.52
N ASN A 30 5.79 12.62 -3.73
CA ASN A 30 6.09 12.48 -2.30
C ASN A 30 6.98 11.29 -1.96
N TYR A 31 7.00 10.25 -2.79
CA TYR A 31 7.63 8.97 -2.46
C TYR A 31 8.39 8.38 -3.63
N ILE A 32 9.45 7.64 -3.32
CA ILE A 32 10.03 6.65 -4.22
C ILE A 32 9.35 5.31 -3.93
N VAL A 33 8.69 4.73 -4.93
CA VAL A 33 8.00 3.44 -4.77
C VAL A 33 8.92 2.30 -5.18
N VAL A 34 9.21 1.42 -4.21
CA VAL A 34 9.97 0.18 -4.43
C VAL A 34 9.05 -1.01 -4.27
N HIS A 35 9.08 -1.92 -5.23
CA HIS A 35 8.32 -3.18 -5.20
C HIS A 35 9.19 -4.32 -4.69
N LEU A 36 8.64 -5.09 -3.76
CA LEU A 36 9.23 -6.34 -3.31
C LEU A 36 8.24 -7.49 -3.48
N THR A 37 8.76 -8.63 -3.91
CA THR A 37 8.02 -9.89 -3.98
C THR A 37 8.25 -10.66 -2.69
N GLY A 38 7.17 -11.07 -2.04
CA GLY A 38 7.19 -11.88 -0.82
C GLY A 38 5.87 -12.62 -0.64
N PHE A 39 5.87 -13.59 0.26
CA PHE A 39 4.72 -14.46 0.54
C PHE A 39 4.26 -15.26 -0.69
N GLU A 40 5.20 -15.67 -1.54
CA GLU A 40 4.95 -16.59 -2.65
C GLU A 40 4.54 -17.97 -2.15
N LEU A 41 3.82 -18.69 -3.02
CA LEU A 41 3.53 -20.12 -2.86
C LEU A 41 4.83 -20.95 -2.90
N GLN A 42 4.79 -22.16 -2.35
CA GLN A 42 5.97 -23.01 -2.16
C GLN A 42 6.82 -23.14 -3.43
N ASP A 43 6.20 -23.44 -4.57
CA ASP A 43 6.90 -23.66 -5.84
C ASP A 43 7.50 -22.38 -6.43
N SER A 44 7.00 -21.21 -5.99
CA SER A 44 7.42 -19.88 -6.45
C SER A 44 8.27 -19.12 -5.43
N LYS A 45 8.69 -19.76 -4.33
CA LYS A 45 9.53 -19.11 -3.30
C LYS A 45 10.80 -18.49 -3.83
N HIS A 46 11.36 -19.05 -4.89
CA HIS A 46 12.53 -18.54 -5.58
C HIS A 46 12.31 -17.18 -6.28
N LEU A 47 11.07 -16.71 -6.42
CA LEU A 47 10.73 -15.39 -6.96
C LEU A 47 10.73 -14.29 -5.89
N GLU A 48 10.78 -14.66 -4.61
CA GLU A 48 10.80 -13.67 -3.52
C GLU A 48 12.12 -12.87 -3.55
N ASN A 49 12.02 -11.58 -3.28
CA ASN A 49 13.20 -10.81 -2.95
C ASN A 49 13.69 -11.25 -1.57
N GLU A 50 14.97 -11.59 -1.47
CA GLU A 50 15.60 -12.08 -0.24
C GLU A 50 15.32 -11.14 0.95
N GLY A 51 14.89 -11.71 2.07
CA GLY A 51 14.62 -10.98 3.31
C GLY A 51 13.27 -10.27 3.38
N THR A 52 12.46 -10.23 2.32
CA THR A 52 11.18 -9.50 2.29
C THR A 52 10.20 -10.02 3.35
N VAL A 53 10.06 -11.33 3.47
CA VAL A 53 9.10 -11.95 4.39
C VAL A 53 9.56 -11.75 5.84
N GLU A 54 10.84 -11.96 6.12
CA GLU A 54 11.44 -11.75 7.44
C GLU A 54 11.28 -10.30 7.89
N PHE A 55 11.53 -9.36 6.98
CA PHE A 55 11.40 -7.93 7.22
C PHE A 55 9.97 -7.54 7.61
N VAL A 56 8.98 -7.96 6.82
CA VAL A 56 7.56 -7.65 7.09
C VAL A 56 7.11 -8.27 8.42
N ARG A 57 7.51 -9.51 8.71
CA ARG A 57 7.19 -10.18 9.99
C ARG A 57 7.80 -9.47 11.18
N LYS A 58 9.06 -9.04 11.08
CA LYS A 58 9.77 -8.34 12.15
C LYS A 58 9.08 -7.04 12.53
N TRP A 59 8.55 -6.29 11.56
CA TRP A 59 7.92 -5.00 11.82
C TRP A 59 6.46 -5.10 12.23
N THR A 60 5.68 -5.94 11.55
CA THR A 60 4.25 -6.06 11.86
C THR A 60 4.00 -6.93 13.10
N GLY A 61 4.94 -7.81 13.46
CA GLY A 61 4.75 -8.84 14.47
C GLY A 61 3.79 -9.96 14.02
N ILE A 62 3.46 -10.05 12.73
CA ILE A 62 2.44 -10.95 12.17
C ILE A 62 3.10 -11.88 11.15
N SER A 63 2.78 -13.18 11.23
CA SER A 63 3.33 -14.20 10.31
C SER A 63 2.94 -13.99 8.85
N TYR A 64 1.72 -13.49 8.62
CA TYR A 64 1.18 -13.08 7.33
C TYR A 64 0.22 -11.88 7.52
N PRO A 65 0.61 -10.66 7.13
CA PRO A 65 -0.23 -9.46 7.30
C PRO A 65 -1.37 -9.38 6.28
N GLY A 66 -1.34 -10.19 5.22
CA GLY A 66 -2.13 -9.96 4.00
C GLY A 66 -1.35 -9.10 3.00
N ILE A 67 -1.60 -9.34 1.70
CA ILE A 67 -1.01 -8.57 0.59
C ILE A 67 -2.11 -8.02 -0.34
N PRO A 68 -1.95 -6.84 -0.96
CA PRO A 68 -0.75 -6.00 -0.94
C PRO A 68 -0.51 -5.36 0.44
N TYR A 69 0.74 -5.34 0.86
CA TYR A 69 1.20 -4.64 2.07
C TYR A 69 2.09 -3.48 1.65
N TYR A 70 1.97 -2.31 2.24
CA TYR A 70 2.94 -1.23 2.03
C TYR A 70 3.45 -0.67 3.36
N ALA A 71 4.68 -0.18 3.32
CA ALA A 71 5.27 0.58 4.41
C ALA A 71 5.96 1.82 3.85
N VAL A 72 5.93 2.90 4.63
CA VAL A 72 6.62 4.15 4.34
C VAL A 72 7.81 4.28 5.28
N LEU A 73 8.97 4.56 4.69
CA LEU A 73 10.25 4.71 5.37
C LEU A 73 10.76 6.12 5.18
N ASP A 74 11.59 6.59 6.10
CA ASP A 74 12.41 7.78 5.87
C ASP A 74 13.63 7.46 4.99
N THR A 75 14.46 8.48 4.76
CA THR A 75 15.67 8.37 3.93
C THR A 75 16.76 7.50 4.55
N ASP A 76 16.70 7.25 5.86
CA ASP A 76 17.61 6.38 6.60
C ASP A 76 17.05 4.96 6.76
N LEU A 77 15.96 4.66 6.05
CA LEU A 77 15.23 3.39 6.06
C LEU A 77 14.58 3.05 7.41
N ASN A 78 14.36 4.03 8.28
CA ASN A 78 13.57 3.84 9.48
C ASN A 78 12.08 3.77 9.11
N TRP A 79 11.35 2.91 9.82
CA TRP A 79 9.90 2.76 9.65
C TRP A 79 9.16 4.00 10.15
N LEU A 80 8.27 4.56 9.33
CA LEU A 80 7.40 5.69 9.70
C LEU A 80 5.94 5.26 9.93
N ASP A 81 5.38 4.49 8.98
CA ASP A 81 4.05 3.90 9.08
C ASP A 81 3.81 2.80 8.03
N ASP A 82 2.70 2.07 8.14
CA ASP A 82 2.35 0.97 7.22
C ASP A 82 0.86 0.83 6.90
N SER A 83 0.53 -0.14 6.06
CA SER A 83 -0.84 -0.43 5.64
C SER A 83 -1.63 -1.30 6.63
N MET A 84 -1.10 -1.63 7.81
CA MET A 84 -1.80 -2.49 8.76
C MET A 84 -2.99 -1.74 9.37
N TYR A 85 -4.15 -2.39 9.40
CA TYR A 85 -5.33 -1.91 10.09
C TYR A 85 -6.03 -3.04 10.85
N ARG A 86 -6.89 -2.66 11.82
CA ARG A 86 -7.77 -3.61 12.52
C ARG A 86 -9.10 -3.68 11.80
N THR A 87 -9.50 -4.87 11.38
CA THR A 87 -10.83 -5.13 10.83
C THR A 87 -11.91 -4.89 11.89
N LYS A 88 -13.18 -4.78 11.48
CA LYS A 88 -14.35 -4.73 12.40
C LYS A 88 -14.42 -5.91 13.39
N ARG A 89 -13.79 -7.04 13.06
CA ARG A 89 -13.68 -8.22 13.94
C ARG A 89 -12.44 -8.19 14.84
N GLY A 90 -11.71 -7.08 14.87
CA GLY A 90 -10.49 -6.90 15.65
C GLY A 90 -9.27 -7.63 15.08
N GLN A 91 -9.30 -8.18 13.87
CA GLN A 91 -8.14 -8.87 13.27
C GLN A 91 -7.22 -7.88 12.57
N TRP A 92 -5.92 -8.07 12.68
CA TRP A 92 -4.95 -7.31 11.88
C TRP A 92 -4.98 -7.75 10.42
N ASN A 93 -4.96 -6.80 9.50
CA ASN A 93 -4.90 -7.05 8.06
C ASN A 93 -4.23 -5.86 7.35
N ALA A 94 -3.57 -6.12 6.23
CA ALA A 94 -3.06 -5.14 5.28
C ALA A 94 -3.71 -5.28 3.89
N SER A 95 -4.34 -6.43 3.60
CA SER A 95 -4.95 -6.74 2.32
C SER A 95 -6.35 -6.13 2.19
N GLY A 96 -6.60 -5.55 1.02
CA GLY A 96 -7.95 -5.34 0.48
C GLY A 96 -8.25 -3.90 0.13
N LEU A 97 -8.98 -3.69 -0.96
CA LEU A 97 -9.48 -2.39 -1.39
C LEU A 97 -10.79 -2.04 -0.65
N THR A 98 -10.70 -1.95 0.69
CA THR A 98 -11.85 -1.65 1.55
C THR A 98 -11.81 -0.19 2.02
N SER A 99 -12.93 0.33 2.52
CA SER A 99 -12.94 1.67 3.13
C SER A 99 -11.95 1.82 4.28
N GLN A 100 -11.77 0.78 5.10
CA GLN A 100 -10.76 0.77 6.19
C GLN A 100 -9.34 0.85 5.66
N GLN A 101 -9.05 0.19 4.54
CA GLN A 101 -7.74 0.32 3.89
C GLN A 101 -7.55 1.73 3.33
N GLY A 102 -8.62 2.32 2.78
CA GLY A 102 -8.62 3.71 2.36
C GLY A 102 -8.29 4.65 3.53
N ASP A 103 -9.06 4.56 4.62
CA ASP A 103 -8.83 5.36 5.82
C ASP A 103 -7.39 5.20 6.33
N ARG A 104 -6.86 3.96 6.30
CA ARG A 104 -5.48 3.68 6.67
C ARG A 104 -4.49 4.35 5.73
N MET A 105 -4.69 4.27 4.42
CA MET A 105 -3.78 4.92 3.46
C MET A 105 -3.80 6.43 3.61
N ARG A 106 -4.96 7.06 3.80
CA ARG A 106 -5.04 8.49 4.10
C ARG A 106 -4.23 8.85 5.34
N ALA A 107 -4.39 8.10 6.43
CA ALA A 107 -3.67 8.36 7.67
C ALA A 107 -2.14 8.25 7.50
N VAL A 108 -1.68 7.21 6.77
CA VAL A 108 -0.26 7.04 6.44
C VAL A 108 0.24 8.22 5.62
N LEU A 109 -0.47 8.59 4.55
CA LEU A 109 -0.07 9.66 3.66
C LEU A 109 -0.04 11.02 4.36
N GLU A 110 -1.04 11.32 5.19
CA GLU A 110 -1.11 12.55 5.99
C GLU A 110 0.05 12.65 6.99
N LYS A 111 0.47 11.52 7.57
CA LYS A 111 1.59 11.47 8.52
C LYS A 111 2.96 11.54 7.84
N THR A 112 3.10 10.97 6.64
CA THR A 112 4.42 10.64 6.07
C THR A 112 4.77 11.38 4.79
N ALA A 113 3.83 12.07 4.13
CA ALA A 113 4.12 12.95 2.99
C ALA A 113 4.14 14.42 3.42
N PRO A 114 5.32 15.02 3.70
CA PRO A 114 5.41 16.41 4.15
C PRO A 114 4.95 17.44 3.11
N ARG A 115 4.87 17.05 1.83
CA ARG A 115 4.43 17.92 0.72
C ARG A 115 3.00 17.62 0.25
N ILE A 116 2.25 16.79 0.99
CA ILE A 116 0.85 16.52 0.66
C ILE A 116 -0.03 17.70 1.03
N THR A 117 -0.94 18.06 0.13
CA THR A 117 -1.90 19.15 0.33
C THR A 117 -3.26 18.60 0.73
N LYS A 118 -4.14 19.47 1.24
CA LYS A 118 -5.53 19.11 1.52
C LYS A 118 -6.29 18.68 0.24
N ALA A 119 -5.95 19.26 -0.91
CA ALA A 119 -6.54 18.88 -2.19
C ALA A 119 -6.11 17.47 -2.60
N ASP A 120 -4.81 17.15 -2.46
CA ASP A 120 -4.31 15.79 -2.72
C ASP A 120 -5.03 14.74 -1.86
N LEU A 121 -5.20 15.03 -0.56
CA LEU A 121 -5.90 14.14 0.37
C LEU A 121 -7.38 13.94 -0.03
N ALA A 122 -8.03 14.97 -0.57
CA ALA A 122 -9.42 14.87 -1.04
C ALA A 122 -9.54 14.02 -2.31
N ASP A 123 -8.59 14.15 -3.25
CA ASP A 123 -8.55 13.32 -4.45
C ASP A 123 -8.26 11.84 -4.12
N LEU A 124 -7.35 11.60 -3.18
CA LEU A 124 -7.08 10.27 -2.63
C LEU A 124 -8.33 9.68 -1.96
N GLU A 125 -9.02 10.44 -1.11
CA GLU A 125 -10.25 9.98 -0.46
C GLU A 125 -11.32 9.58 -1.49
N ARG A 126 -11.49 10.38 -2.53
CA ARG A 126 -12.43 10.12 -3.62
C ARG A 126 -12.09 8.83 -4.36
N TRP A 127 -10.81 8.60 -4.65
CA TRP A 127 -10.34 7.35 -5.26
C TRP A 127 -10.55 6.14 -4.34
N MET A 128 -10.23 6.25 -3.04
CA MET A 128 -10.38 5.15 -2.08
C MET A 128 -11.83 4.73 -1.86
N ARG A 129 -12.79 5.64 -2.02
CA ARG A 129 -14.22 5.33 -1.93
C ARG A 129 -14.74 4.53 -3.12
N ASN A 130 -14.07 4.61 -4.27
CA ASN A 130 -14.47 3.89 -5.46
C ASN A 130 -13.28 3.69 -6.43
N PRO A 131 -12.35 2.78 -6.10
CA PRO A 131 -11.12 2.60 -6.88
C PRO A 131 -11.40 2.08 -8.30
N TYR A 132 -12.56 1.45 -8.53
CA TYR A 132 -12.91 0.78 -9.78
C TYR A 132 -13.71 1.64 -10.78
N THR A 133 -14.28 2.78 -10.37
CA THR A 133 -15.01 3.67 -11.29
C THR A 133 -14.56 5.12 -11.22
N TYR A 134 -13.49 5.42 -10.51
CA TYR A 134 -12.96 6.78 -10.46
C TYR A 134 -12.41 7.17 -11.85
N LYS A 135 -13.21 7.91 -12.61
CA LYS A 135 -12.76 8.71 -13.76
C LYS A 135 -12.56 10.11 -13.23
N SER A 136 -11.34 10.63 -13.28
CA SER A 136 -11.12 12.04 -12.96
C SER A 136 -11.98 12.89 -13.90
N ASP A 137 -12.67 13.90 -13.34
CA ASP A 137 -13.39 14.89 -14.13
C ASP A 137 -12.37 15.71 -14.94
N GLY A 138 -12.00 15.20 -16.12
CA GLY A 138 -11.12 15.89 -17.07
C GLY A 138 -10.11 14.98 -17.78
N GLY A 139 -10.43 14.62 -19.03
CA GLY A 139 -9.47 14.33 -20.10
C GLY A 139 -8.90 12.91 -20.16
#